data_AF-A0A0G0UDH7-F1
#
_entry.id   AF-A0A0G0UDH7-F1
#
_cell.length_a   1.000
_cell.length_b   1.000
_cell.length_c   1.000
_cell.angle_alpha   90.00
_cell.angle_beta   90.00
_cell.angle_gamma   90.00
#
_symmetry.space_group_name_H-M   'P 1'
#
loop_
_entity.id
_entity.type
_entity.pdbx_description
1 polymer ?
#
loop_
_entity_poly.entity_id
_entity_poly.type
_entity_poly.pdbx_seq_one_letter_code
_entity_poly.pdbx_strand_id
1 'polypeptide(L)'
;MSEPTKDLDVALKPEQNFIQKREKEQFRLESLAGKDKTIISVGESGYIVHDDRSNIVAEAPWVILDLDDTALRYTESKEACQNSLREIGIPQDVIDCCDKLSRISSKGRLVYQPELEKRLLSHALQELSKVVSLDRIMRGLNDLCSKLTSGGFEGVSVDQKIDEIYAATRYKPDFYPDTRESLKRLRNSLGKPVNIAILTFGDPTFQLKKSVPLLDAGLVDEVWLTDEPKAKFLEQVINQKPHKNFKLQYEYPETQPKGAGIDFEQWQTMVMIFDDNPIEVEEINKRFSNSNVLVEAVCVRRPGVSRKSKPLFEGTQIHLSNTYADTEIVNKELRSLTSRQLENFLLKAVREQGPAIFDQQDFQEVIAGIAYFRDLNPEQVETDLKRQSGYLVTIKSGRVGAEIYHGKE
;
A
#
# COMPACT_ATOMS: atom_id res chain seq x y z
N MET A 1 11.64 36.11 50.11
CA MET A 1 10.34 35.89 49.45
C MET A 1 10.59 36.02 47.96
N SER A 2 10.73 34.88 47.28
CA SER A 2 10.91 34.76 45.84
C SER A 2 9.55 34.55 45.20
N GLU A 3 9.12 35.49 44.36
CA GLU A 3 8.00 35.30 43.44
C GLU A 3 8.38 34.34 42.30
N PRO A 4 7.39 33.62 41.73
CA PRO A 4 7.64 32.52 40.83
C PRO A 4 8.02 33.01 39.43
N THR A 5 8.97 32.30 38.84
CA THR A 5 9.38 32.38 37.44
C THR A 5 8.18 32.27 36.52
N LYS A 6 8.02 33.29 35.65
CA LYS A 6 7.25 33.16 34.42
C LYS A 6 7.90 32.04 33.60
N ASP A 7 7.21 30.92 33.46
CA ASP A 7 7.56 29.91 32.47
C ASP A 7 7.49 30.57 31.09
N LEU A 8 8.66 30.74 30.49
CA LEU A 8 8.79 31.07 29.09
C LEU A 8 8.29 29.85 28.30
N ASP A 9 7.19 30.01 27.59
CA ASP A 9 6.86 29.21 26.40
C ASP A 9 8.02 29.37 25.40
N VAL A 10 9.02 28.50 25.52
CA VAL A 10 10.04 28.33 24.50
C VAL A 10 9.35 27.66 23.33
N ALA A 11 9.01 28.45 22.31
CA ALA A 11 8.63 27.93 21.01
C ALA A 11 9.74 26.97 20.52
N LEU A 12 9.47 25.66 20.62
CA LEU A 12 10.36 24.62 20.14
C LEU A 12 10.62 24.84 18.65
N LYS A 13 11.87 24.65 18.22
CA LYS A 13 12.26 24.78 16.81
C LYS A 13 11.41 23.80 15.96
N PRO A 14 11.05 24.13 14.71
CA PRO A 14 10.18 23.30 13.86
C PRO A 14 10.61 21.82 13.78
N GLU A 15 11.92 21.56 13.75
CA GLU A 15 12.49 20.21 13.74
C GLU A 15 12.24 19.43 15.04
N GLN A 16 12.31 20.08 16.20
CA GLN A 16 12.03 19.45 17.51
C GLN A 16 10.54 19.13 17.67
N ASN A 17 9.65 19.98 17.18
CA ASN A 17 8.21 19.72 17.15
C ASN A 17 7.85 18.54 16.23
N PHE A 18 8.55 18.40 15.10
CA PHE A 18 8.36 17.30 14.18
C PHE A 18 8.77 15.96 14.82
N ILE A 19 9.95 15.91 15.45
CA ILE A 19 10.46 14.71 16.14
C ILE A 19 9.50 14.27 17.25
N GLN A 20 9.06 15.19 18.12
CA GLN A 20 8.12 14.86 19.20
C GLN A 20 6.76 14.37 18.70
N LYS A 21 6.26 14.92 17.59
CA LYS A 21 5.00 14.46 16.99
C LYS A 21 5.12 13.02 16.46
N ARG A 22 6.25 12.71 15.82
CA ARG A 22 6.60 11.39 15.30
C ARG A 22 6.74 10.34 16.40
N GLU A 23 7.46 10.66 17.48
CA GLU A 23 7.61 9.76 18.63
C GLU A 23 6.25 9.46 19.29
N LYS A 24 5.39 10.48 19.44
CA LYS A 24 4.02 10.29 19.94
C LYS A 24 3.17 9.41 19.03
N GLU A 25 3.27 9.58 17.72
CA GLU A 25 2.56 8.76 16.74
C GLU A 25 3.05 7.31 16.77
N GLN A 26 4.36 7.09 16.72
CA GLN A 26 4.97 5.76 16.81
C GLN A 26 4.56 5.05 18.11
N PHE A 27 4.65 5.71 19.26
CA PHE A 27 4.20 5.13 20.53
C PHE A 27 2.72 4.73 20.51
N ARG A 28 1.87 5.54 19.87
CA ARG A 28 0.44 5.25 19.70
C ARG A 28 0.22 4.04 18.79
N LEU A 29 0.99 3.93 17.71
CA LEU A 29 0.95 2.76 16.82
C LEU A 29 1.42 1.50 17.54
N GLU A 30 2.52 1.56 18.29
CA GLU A 30 3.06 0.43 19.07
C GLU A 30 2.04 -0.07 20.10
N SER A 31 1.38 0.88 20.78
CA SER A 31 0.30 0.57 21.73
C SER A 31 -0.90 -0.13 21.07
N LEU A 32 -1.18 0.18 19.80
CA LEU A 32 -2.29 -0.42 19.05
C LEU A 32 -1.93 -1.76 18.41
N ALA A 33 -0.70 -1.91 17.93
CA ALA A 33 -0.22 -3.12 17.28
C ALA A 33 -0.13 -4.30 18.27
N GLY A 34 0.24 -4.01 19.53
CA GLY A 34 0.47 -5.03 20.54
C GLY A 34 1.93 -5.50 20.57
N LYS A 35 2.24 -6.41 21.50
CA LYS A 35 3.63 -6.76 21.86
C LYS A 35 4.36 -7.65 20.84
N ASP A 36 3.63 -8.40 20.03
CA ASP A 36 4.20 -9.36 19.08
C ASP A 36 4.40 -8.75 17.69
N LYS A 37 4.52 -7.42 17.62
CA LYS A 37 4.65 -6.69 16.35
C LYS A 37 5.73 -5.64 16.46
N THR A 38 6.59 -5.59 15.45
CA THR A 38 7.58 -4.53 15.29
C THR A 38 7.06 -3.44 14.37
N ILE A 39 7.24 -2.17 14.78
CA ILE A 39 6.91 -1.00 13.95
C ILE A 39 8.19 -0.30 13.54
N ILE A 40 8.35 -0.07 12.24
CA ILE A 40 9.50 0.66 11.68
C ILE A 40 9.01 1.86 10.89
N SER A 41 9.59 3.03 11.15
CA SER A 41 9.39 4.22 10.32
C SER A 41 10.11 4.08 8.97
N VAL A 42 9.41 4.40 7.88
CA VAL A 42 9.98 4.49 6.53
C VAL A 42 10.17 5.96 6.18
N GLY A 43 11.32 6.52 6.57
CA GLY A 43 11.60 7.95 6.49
C GLY A 43 10.43 8.79 6.98
N GLU A 44 10.08 9.84 6.23
CA GLU A 44 8.90 10.67 6.51
C GLU A 44 7.60 10.14 5.87
N SER A 45 7.68 9.07 5.07
CA SER A 45 6.56 8.60 4.24
C SER A 45 5.55 7.74 4.97
N GLY A 46 5.95 7.06 6.05
CA GLY A 46 5.00 6.25 6.83
C GLY A 46 5.67 5.22 7.72
N TYR A 47 4.98 4.09 7.91
CA TYR A 47 5.41 3.00 8.80
C TYR A 47 5.14 1.63 8.19
N ILE A 48 5.97 0.66 8.55
CA ILE A 48 5.73 -0.78 8.36
C ILE A 48 5.44 -1.37 9.72
N VAL A 49 4.37 -2.16 9.81
CA VAL A 49 4.02 -2.98 10.97
C VAL A 49 4.18 -4.44 10.57
N HIS A 50 5.10 -5.13 11.23
CA HIS A 50 5.47 -6.52 10.98
C HIS A 50 4.97 -7.40 12.13
N ASP A 51 4.43 -8.58 11.83
CA ASP A 51 4.18 -9.62 12.85
C ASP A 51 5.47 -10.40 13.08
N ASP A 52 6.04 -10.33 14.28
CA ASP A 52 7.33 -10.96 14.62
C ASP A 52 7.29 -12.50 14.55
N ARG A 53 6.08 -13.08 14.46
CA ARG A 53 5.84 -14.52 14.27
C ARG A 53 5.78 -14.91 12.79
N SER A 54 5.66 -13.93 11.88
CA SER A 54 5.66 -14.19 10.45
C SER A 54 7.03 -14.62 9.95
N ASN A 55 7.01 -15.46 8.92
CA ASN A 55 8.19 -15.96 8.23
C ASN A 55 8.25 -15.31 6.84
N ILE A 56 8.81 -14.11 6.78
CA ILE A 56 9.07 -13.44 5.50
C ILE A 56 10.23 -14.15 4.82
N VAL A 57 10.05 -14.55 3.56
CA VAL A 57 11.10 -15.12 2.72
C VAL A 57 11.71 -13.99 1.90
N ALA A 58 12.99 -13.71 2.08
CA ALA A 58 13.66 -12.53 1.54
C ALA A 58 13.60 -12.43 0.00
N GLU A 59 13.67 -13.57 -0.68
CA GLU A 59 13.70 -13.69 -2.14
C GLU A 59 12.31 -13.87 -2.76
N ALA A 60 11.30 -14.18 -1.93
CA ALA A 60 9.95 -14.43 -2.42
C ALA A 60 9.30 -13.15 -2.95
N PRO A 61 8.46 -13.26 -3.99
CA PRO A 61 7.71 -12.11 -4.49
C PRO A 61 6.78 -11.56 -3.40
N TRP A 62 6.56 -10.24 -3.47
CA TRP A 62 5.60 -9.55 -2.63
C TRP A 62 4.29 -9.36 -3.38
N VAL A 63 3.19 -9.80 -2.77
CA VAL A 63 1.83 -9.45 -3.18
C VAL A 63 1.27 -8.47 -2.15
N ILE A 64 1.05 -7.25 -2.60
CA ILE A 64 0.61 -6.13 -1.78
C ILE A 64 -0.81 -5.77 -2.18
N LEU A 65 -1.71 -5.69 -1.22
CA LEU A 65 -3.12 -5.43 -1.45
C LEU A 65 -3.52 -4.10 -0.80
N ASP A 66 -4.32 -3.28 -1.50
CA ASP A 66 -4.97 -2.13 -0.86
C ASP A 66 -6.02 -2.60 0.16
N LEU A 67 -6.23 -1.81 1.21
CA LEU A 67 -7.27 -2.06 2.21
C LEU A 67 -8.31 -0.95 2.19
N ASP A 68 -9.33 -1.15 1.36
CA ASP A 68 -10.34 -0.15 1.06
C ASP A 68 -11.73 -0.78 0.82
N ASP A 69 -12.57 -0.16 -0.02
CA ASP A 69 -13.90 -0.64 -0.41
C ASP A 69 -13.88 -2.04 -1.08
N THR A 70 -12.72 -2.48 -1.57
CA THR A 70 -12.55 -3.83 -2.14
C THR A 70 -12.37 -4.89 -1.05
N ALA A 71 -11.84 -4.52 0.12
CA ALA A 71 -11.60 -5.41 1.25
C ALA A 71 -12.69 -5.34 2.32
N LEU A 72 -13.28 -4.15 2.46
CA LEU A 72 -14.13 -3.74 3.56
C LEU A 72 -15.48 -3.25 3.05
N ARG A 73 -16.54 -3.50 3.82
CA ARG A 73 -17.86 -2.93 3.58
C ARG A 73 -17.95 -1.50 4.10
N TYR A 74 -16.99 -0.67 3.71
CA TYR A 74 -16.79 0.67 4.27
C TYR A 74 -18.03 1.57 4.13
N THR A 75 -18.75 1.47 3.01
CA THR A 75 -20.04 2.17 2.83
C THR A 75 -21.07 1.73 3.87
N GLU A 76 -21.26 0.43 4.09
CA GLU A 76 -22.19 -0.10 5.10
C GLU A 76 -21.78 0.36 6.52
N SER A 77 -20.49 0.25 6.87
CA SER A 77 -20.00 0.69 8.18
C SER A 77 -20.11 2.22 8.37
N LYS A 78 -19.94 3.00 7.29
CA LYS A 78 -20.14 4.47 7.32
C LYS A 78 -21.61 4.81 7.56
N GLU A 79 -22.53 4.18 6.84
CA GLU A 79 -23.97 4.39 7.02
C GLU A 79 -24.41 3.99 8.43
N ALA A 80 -23.97 2.84 8.93
CA ALA A 80 -24.25 2.41 10.30
C ALA A 80 -23.78 3.45 11.34
N CYS A 81 -22.57 3.99 11.18
CA CYS A 81 -22.05 5.05 12.04
C CYS A 81 -22.95 6.31 11.99
N GLN A 82 -23.32 6.76 10.80
CA GLN A 82 -24.17 7.94 10.63
C GLN A 82 -25.56 7.73 11.25
N ASN A 83 -26.14 6.53 11.08
CA ASN A 83 -27.43 6.17 11.68
C ASN A 83 -27.37 6.27 13.21
N SER A 84 -26.35 5.66 13.84
CA SER A 84 -26.19 5.71 15.30
C SER A 84 -25.92 7.12 15.83
N LEU A 85 -25.20 7.96 15.08
CA LEU A 85 -25.01 9.37 15.45
C LEU A 85 -26.33 10.16 15.42
N ARG A 86 -27.21 9.87 14.45
CA ARG A 86 -28.55 10.47 14.41
C ARG A 86 -29.44 10.01 15.55
N GLU A 87 -29.34 8.75 15.95
CA GLU A 87 -30.10 8.19 17.09
C GLU A 87 -29.77 8.87 18.42
N ILE A 88 -28.52 9.31 18.62
CA ILE A 88 -28.13 10.08 19.80
C ILE A 88 -28.44 11.59 19.68
N GLY A 89 -29.10 12.02 18.60
CA GLY A 89 -29.64 13.37 18.43
C GLY A 89 -28.77 14.33 17.60
N ILE A 90 -27.76 13.85 16.86
CA ILE A 90 -26.94 14.71 15.99
C ILE A 90 -27.58 14.81 14.59
N PRO A 91 -27.96 15.99 14.11
CA PRO A 91 -28.55 16.16 12.77
C PRO A 91 -27.61 15.77 11.63
N GLN A 92 -28.16 15.29 10.51
CA GLN A 92 -27.38 14.85 9.35
C GLN A 92 -26.43 15.93 8.82
N ASP A 93 -26.90 17.17 8.69
CA ASP A 93 -26.07 18.28 8.20
C ASP A 93 -24.83 18.52 9.07
N VAL A 94 -24.96 18.29 10.39
CA VAL A 94 -23.85 18.44 11.35
C VAL A 94 -22.86 17.29 11.19
N ILE A 95 -23.36 16.06 11.02
CA ILE A 95 -22.52 14.90 10.73
C ILE A 95 -21.72 15.11 9.44
N ASP A 96 -22.38 15.56 8.36
CA ASP A 96 -21.73 15.80 7.08
C ASP A 96 -20.72 16.95 7.15
N CYS A 97 -21.01 17.99 7.94
CA CYS A 97 -20.06 19.06 8.22
C CYS A 97 -18.81 18.53 8.94
N CYS A 98 -18.98 17.69 9.97
CA CYS A 98 -17.87 17.07 10.69
C CYS A 98 -17.03 16.12 9.81
N ASP A 99 -17.65 15.25 8.97
CA ASP A 99 -16.93 14.38 8.01
C ASP A 99 -16.11 15.23 7.03
N LYS A 100 -16.67 16.36 6.57
CA LYS A 100 -15.97 17.27 5.67
C LYS A 100 -14.79 17.96 6.35
N LEU A 101 -15.00 18.52 7.55
CA LEU A 101 -13.96 19.24 8.30
C LEU A 101 -12.82 18.34 8.78
N SER A 102 -13.13 17.07 9.05
CA SER A 102 -12.14 16.07 9.46
C SER A 102 -11.24 15.56 8.32
N ARG A 103 -11.46 16.00 7.08
CA ARG A 103 -10.57 15.72 5.94
C ARG A 103 -9.55 16.84 5.81
N ILE A 104 -8.35 16.63 6.38
CA ILE A 104 -7.28 17.62 6.36
C ILE A 104 -6.33 17.38 5.19
N SER A 105 -5.76 18.46 4.65
CA SER A 105 -4.70 18.34 3.64
C SER A 105 -3.42 17.84 4.32
N SER A 106 -2.95 16.65 3.92
CA SER A 106 -1.61 16.16 4.20
C SER A 106 -0.91 15.91 2.87
N LYS A 107 0.24 16.55 2.68
CA LYS A 107 1.16 16.27 1.56
C LYS A 107 0.50 16.22 0.18
N GLY A 108 -0.44 17.15 -0.05
CA GLY A 108 -1.14 17.31 -1.34
C GLY A 108 -2.41 16.47 -1.50
N ARG A 109 -2.80 15.68 -0.50
CA ARG A 109 -4.02 14.86 -0.54
C ARG A 109 -4.87 15.06 0.72
N LEU A 110 -6.17 14.79 0.62
CA LEU A 110 -7.06 14.85 1.78
C LEU A 110 -6.99 13.54 2.56
N VAL A 111 -6.59 13.63 3.82
CA VAL A 111 -6.56 12.52 4.77
C VAL A 111 -7.69 12.70 5.78
N TYR A 112 -8.53 11.68 5.89
CA TYR A 112 -9.59 11.64 6.88
C TYR A 112 -9.02 11.35 8.28
N GLN A 113 -9.38 12.19 9.25
CA GLN A 113 -8.92 12.15 10.64
C GLN A 113 -10.09 11.83 11.59
N PRO A 114 -10.36 10.55 11.90
CA PRO A 114 -11.53 10.20 12.70
C PRO A 114 -11.48 10.77 14.13
N GLU A 115 -10.28 10.94 14.70
CA GLU A 115 -10.13 11.55 16.02
C GLU A 115 -10.59 13.02 16.03
N LEU A 116 -10.32 13.77 14.96
CA LEU A 116 -10.82 15.13 14.78
C LEU A 116 -12.35 15.12 14.65
N GLU A 117 -12.89 14.23 13.82
CA GLU A 117 -14.35 14.12 13.65
C GLU A 117 -15.06 13.81 14.97
N LYS A 118 -14.56 12.84 15.75
CA LYS A 118 -15.14 12.50 17.07
C LYS A 118 -15.19 13.71 18.00
N ARG A 119 -14.15 14.53 18.03
CA ARG A 119 -14.09 15.74 18.89
C ARG A 119 -15.05 16.84 18.41
N LEU A 120 -15.13 17.04 17.09
CA LEU A 120 -16.11 17.94 16.49
C LEU A 120 -17.54 17.49 16.80
N LEU A 121 -17.84 16.20 16.65
CA LEU A 121 -19.14 15.62 16.98
C LEU A 121 -19.45 15.73 18.48
N SER A 122 -18.45 15.54 19.34
CA SER A 122 -18.60 15.68 20.81
C SER A 122 -18.95 17.10 21.20
N HIS A 123 -18.28 18.08 20.58
CA HIS A 123 -18.62 19.49 20.76
C HIS A 123 -20.03 19.80 20.22
N ALA A 124 -20.39 19.30 19.04
CA ALA A 124 -21.72 19.49 18.48
C ALA A 124 -22.82 18.93 19.38
N LEU A 125 -22.64 17.72 19.92
CA LEU A 125 -23.58 17.09 20.84
C LEU A 125 -23.79 17.93 22.11
N GLN A 126 -22.72 18.51 22.65
CA GLN A 126 -22.81 19.43 23.79
C GLN A 126 -23.55 20.72 23.45
N GLU A 127 -23.31 21.33 22.28
CA GLU A 127 -24.00 22.55 21.87
C GLU A 127 -25.47 22.33 21.55
N LEU A 128 -25.82 21.17 20.97
CA LEU A 128 -27.21 20.77 20.73
C LEU A 128 -28.00 20.65 22.05
N SER A 129 -27.36 20.17 23.12
CA SER A 129 -28.00 20.10 24.45
C SER A 129 -28.35 21.47 25.05
N LYS A 130 -27.72 22.55 24.54
CA LYS A 130 -27.92 23.94 24.99
C LYS A 130 -28.97 24.70 24.17
N VAL A 131 -29.70 24.02 23.27
CA VAL A 131 -30.73 24.62 22.39
C VAL A 131 -30.15 25.74 21.51
N VAL A 132 -28.96 25.51 20.96
CA VAL A 132 -28.27 26.45 20.06
C VAL A 132 -28.75 26.23 18.61
N SER A 133 -28.86 27.30 17.82
CA SER A 133 -29.21 27.19 16.40
C SER A 133 -28.14 26.46 15.58
N LEU A 134 -28.56 25.73 14.54
CA LEU A 134 -27.65 24.97 13.67
C LEU A 134 -26.55 25.87 13.06
N ASP A 135 -26.88 27.06 12.58
CA ASP A 135 -25.89 28.01 12.02
C ASP A 135 -24.80 28.42 13.01
N ARG A 136 -25.13 28.50 14.30
CA ARG A 136 -24.16 28.82 15.34
C ARG A 136 -23.28 27.61 15.66
N ILE A 137 -23.83 26.40 15.65
CA ILE A 137 -23.07 25.15 15.77
C ILE A 137 -22.08 25.03 14.61
N MET A 138 -22.54 25.20 13.36
CA MET A 138 -21.66 25.09 12.18
C MET A 138 -20.49 26.07 12.21
N ARG A 139 -20.71 27.32 12.63
CA ARG A 139 -19.62 28.30 12.80
C ARG A 139 -18.65 27.88 13.91
N GLY A 140 -19.18 27.45 15.06
CA GLY A 140 -18.36 26.93 16.15
C GLY A 140 -17.50 25.73 15.75
N LEU A 141 -18.01 24.83 14.92
CA LEU A 141 -17.26 23.68 14.41
C LEU A 141 -16.10 24.09 13.48
N ASN A 142 -16.29 25.09 12.62
CA ASN A 142 -15.21 25.61 11.78
C ASN A 142 -14.09 26.25 12.62
N ASP A 143 -14.47 27.06 13.61
CA ASP A 143 -13.52 27.70 14.53
C ASP A 143 -12.77 26.64 15.36
N LEU A 144 -13.48 25.63 15.85
CA LEU A 144 -12.90 24.53 16.61
C LEU A 144 -11.96 23.69 15.75
N CYS A 145 -12.35 23.35 14.52
CA CYS A 145 -11.51 22.61 13.58
C CYS A 145 -10.19 23.36 13.32
N SER A 146 -10.26 24.67 13.11
CA SER A 146 -9.08 25.52 12.90
C SER A 146 -8.16 25.54 14.12
N LYS A 147 -8.73 25.58 15.33
CA LYS A 147 -7.96 25.50 16.58
C LYS A 147 -7.31 24.14 16.78
N LEU A 148 -8.06 23.05 16.57
CA LEU A 148 -7.57 21.68 16.77
C LEU A 148 -6.47 21.30 15.77
N THR A 149 -6.57 21.79 14.53
CA THR A 149 -5.56 21.52 13.50
C THR A 149 -4.27 22.33 13.70
N SER A 150 -4.34 23.49 14.36
CA SER A 150 -3.18 24.37 14.61
C SER A 150 -2.53 24.16 16.00
N GLY A 151 -3.33 23.90 17.03
CA GLY A 151 -2.89 23.77 18.43
C GLY A 151 -2.91 22.34 18.98
N GLY A 152 -3.35 21.36 18.19
CA GLY A 152 -3.50 19.98 18.63
C GLY A 152 -4.81 19.71 19.39
N PHE A 153 -4.93 18.50 19.93
CA PHE A 153 -6.17 17.98 20.50
C PHE A 153 -6.35 18.25 22.01
N GLU A 154 -5.55 19.12 22.60
CA GLU A 154 -5.60 19.37 24.05
C GLU A 154 -6.88 20.14 24.43
N GLY A 155 -7.52 19.73 25.53
CA GLY A 155 -8.69 20.42 26.09
C GLY A 155 -10.07 20.08 25.51
N VAL A 156 -10.18 19.19 24.51
CA VAL A 156 -11.48 18.79 23.94
C VAL A 156 -11.70 17.29 24.10
N SER A 157 -12.41 16.86 25.15
CA SER A 157 -12.68 15.43 25.35
C SER A 157 -13.59 14.84 24.27
N VAL A 158 -13.40 13.56 23.98
CA VAL A 158 -14.35 12.78 23.18
C VAL A 158 -15.45 12.30 24.12
N ASP A 159 -16.70 12.52 23.73
CA ASP A 159 -17.87 11.99 24.43
C ASP A 159 -17.88 10.46 24.33
N GLN A 160 -18.13 9.80 25.46
CA GLN A 160 -18.11 8.34 25.55
C GLN A 160 -19.04 7.68 24.52
N LYS A 161 -20.24 8.23 24.29
CA LYS A 161 -21.21 7.65 23.34
C LYS A 161 -20.67 7.69 21.91
N ILE A 162 -19.98 8.78 21.55
CA ILE A 162 -19.38 8.93 20.24
C ILE A 162 -18.21 7.95 20.08
N ASP A 163 -17.38 7.79 21.11
CA ASP A 163 -16.27 6.83 21.06
C ASP A 163 -16.78 5.40 20.90
N GLU A 164 -17.85 5.03 21.63
CA GLU A 164 -18.51 3.72 21.52
C GLU A 164 -19.10 3.48 20.13
N ILE A 165 -19.77 4.48 19.52
CA ILE A 165 -20.29 4.38 18.14
C ILE A 165 -19.15 4.11 17.15
N TYR A 166 -18.04 4.86 17.25
CA TYR A 166 -16.91 4.67 16.34
C TYR A 166 -16.23 3.32 16.56
N ALA A 167 -16.08 2.88 17.80
CA ALA A 167 -15.53 1.57 18.14
C ALA A 167 -16.37 0.43 17.58
N ALA A 168 -17.70 0.57 17.59
CA ALA A 168 -18.63 -0.44 17.07
C ALA A 168 -18.76 -0.42 15.54
N THR A 169 -18.40 0.68 14.87
CA THR A 169 -18.60 0.89 13.43
C THR A 169 -17.28 1.15 12.70
N ARG A 170 -16.80 2.40 12.66
CA ARG A 170 -15.64 2.84 11.86
C ARG A 170 -14.34 2.09 12.16
N TYR A 171 -14.10 1.71 13.42
CA TYR A 171 -12.88 0.99 13.84
C TYR A 171 -13.02 -0.54 13.86
N LYS A 172 -14.23 -1.06 13.63
CA LYS A 172 -14.48 -2.50 13.55
C LYS A 172 -14.55 -2.88 12.06
N PRO A 173 -13.50 -3.45 11.48
CA PRO A 173 -13.49 -3.75 10.06
C PRO A 173 -14.51 -4.85 9.75
N ASP A 174 -15.63 -4.49 9.11
CA ASP A 174 -16.52 -5.44 8.46
C ASP A 174 -15.91 -5.84 7.12
N PHE A 175 -15.00 -6.81 7.18
CA PHE A 175 -14.44 -7.43 5.98
C PHE A 175 -15.54 -8.15 5.20
N TYR A 176 -15.40 -8.19 3.88
CA TYR A 176 -16.20 -9.11 3.09
C TYR A 176 -15.97 -10.57 3.53
N PRO A 177 -17.00 -11.44 3.48
CA PRO A 177 -16.89 -12.81 3.97
C PRO A 177 -15.74 -13.61 3.33
N ASP A 178 -15.41 -13.32 2.07
CA ASP A 178 -14.38 -14.01 1.29
C ASP A 178 -12.95 -13.52 1.58
N THR A 179 -12.76 -12.39 2.28
CA THR A 179 -11.44 -11.77 2.50
C THR A 179 -10.45 -12.73 3.15
N ARG A 180 -10.88 -13.41 4.22
CA ARG A 180 -10.00 -14.33 4.97
C ARG A 180 -9.60 -15.56 4.16
N GLU A 181 -10.54 -16.12 3.40
CA GLU A 181 -10.28 -17.31 2.59
C GLU A 181 -9.36 -16.98 1.42
N SER A 182 -9.61 -15.86 0.74
CA SER A 182 -8.79 -15.37 -0.37
C SER A 182 -7.33 -15.17 0.04
N LEU A 183 -7.09 -14.49 1.17
CA LEU A 183 -5.75 -14.28 1.71
C LEU A 183 -5.03 -15.59 2.08
N LYS A 184 -5.74 -16.57 2.64
CA LYS A 184 -5.16 -17.89 2.93
C LYS A 184 -4.73 -18.62 1.67
N ARG A 185 -5.53 -18.54 0.60
CA ARG A 185 -5.21 -19.20 -0.68
C ARG A 185 -3.99 -18.56 -1.36
N LEU A 186 -3.79 -17.25 -1.19
CA LEU A 186 -2.65 -16.54 -1.78
C LEU A 186 -1.29 -16.98 -1.24
N ARG A 187 -1.19 -17.42 0.03
CA ARG A 187 0.10 -17.79 0.65
C ARG A 187 0.88 -18.88 -0.12
N ASN A 188 0.19 -19.71 -0.91
CA ASN A 188 0.80 -20.75 -1.75
C ASN A 188 0.47 -20.53 -3.23
N SER A 189 0.71 -19.31 -3.73
CA SER A 189 0.53 -18.99 -5.15
C SER A 189 1.65 -19.64 -5.98
N LEU A 190 1.28 -20.31 -7.08
CA LEU A 190 2.21 -21.02 -7.97
C LEU A 190 3.08 -22.11 -7.28
N GLY A 191 2.68 -22.61 -6.11
CA GLY A 191 3.44 -23.65 -5.39
C GLY A 191 4.75 -23.16 -4.77
N LYS A 192 4.97 -21.84 -4.68
CA LYS A 192 6.12 -21.20 -4.05
C LYS A 192 5.64 -20.25 -2.94
N PRO A 193 6.49 -19.92 -1.95
CA PRO A 193 6.15 -18.91 -0.96
C PRO A 193 5.98 -17.54 -1.61
N VAL A 194 5.04 -16.75 -1.07
CA VAL A 194 4.78 -15.36 -1.42
C VAL A 194 4.61 -14.58 -0.13
N ASN A 195 5.27 -13.43 -0.03
CA ASN A 195 5.07 -12.50 1.08
C ASN A 195 3.81 -11.68 0.80
N ILE A 196 2.92 -11.55 1.77
CA ILE A 196 1.66 -10.80 1.61
C ILE A 196 1.68 -9.57 2.50
N ALA A 197 1.44 -8.40 1.93
CA ALA A 197 1.30 -7.16 2.69
C ALA A 197 0.00 -6.44 2.37
N ILE A 198 -0.41 -5.57 3.29
CA ILE A 198 -1.42 -4.54 3.04
C ILE A 198 -0.71 -3.20 2.83
N LEU A 199 -1.05 -2.44 1.80
CA LEU A 199 -0.60 -1.04 1.64
C LEU A 199 -1.81 -0.11 1.58
N THR A 200 -1.98 0.69 2.62
CA THR A 200 -3.18 1.54 2.78
C THR A 200 -2.82 3.00 2.96
N PHE A 201 -3.62 3.86 2.32
CA PHE A 201 -3.51 5.31 2.40
C PHE A 201 -4.44 5.87 3.47
N GLY A 202 -3.92 6.72 4.36
CA GLY A 202 -4.72 7.50 5.30
C GLY A 202 -4.02 7.72 6.63
N ASP A 203 -4.82 8.10 7.64
CA ASP A 203 -4.31 8.26 9.01
C ASP A 203 -3.73 6.92 9.52
N PRO A 204 -2.43 6.86 9.89
CA PRO A 204 -1.78 5.59 10.25
C PRO A 204 -2.46 4.89 11.44
N THR A 205 -2.90 5.66 12.44
CA THR A 205 -3.58 5.11 13.63
C THR A 205 -4.91 4.47 13.25
N PHE A 206 -5.69 5.13 12.41
CA PHE A 206 -6.97 4.63 11.92
C PHE A 206 -6.80 3.39 11.04
N GLN A 207 -5.88 3.44 10.08
CA GLN A 207 -5.67 2.35 9.16
C GLN A 207 -5.06 1.13 9.86
N LEU A 208 -4.19 1.33 10.86
CA LEU A 208 -3.66 0.24 11.66
C LEU A 208 -4.77 -0.49 12.44
N LYS A 209 -5.69 0.24 13.08
CA LYS A 209 -6.83 -0.38 13.79
C LYS A 209 -7.66 -1.29 12.89
N LYS A 210 -7.82 -0.93 11.61
CA LYS A 210 -8.58 -1.72 10.63
C LYS A 210 -7.82 -2.95 10.12
N SER A 211 -6.49 -2.90 10.12
CA SER A 211 -5.64 -3.91 9.48
C SER A 211 -4.98 -4.88 10.48
N VAL A 212 -4.77 -4.48 11.73
CA VAL A 212 -4.25 -5.35 12.81
C VAL A 212 -4.97 -6.69 12.91
N PRO A 213 -6.31 -6.79 12.79
CA PRO A 213 -6.98 -8.08 12.84
C PRO A 213 -6.55 -9.08 11.74
N LEU A 214 -6.03 -8.59 10.62
CA LEU A 214 -5.46 -9.44 9.56
C LEU A 214 -4.07 -9.98 9.94
N LEU A 215 -3.24 -9.13 10.57
CA LEU A 215 -1.94 -9.54 11.14
C LEU A 215 -2.15 -10.55 12.27
N ASP A 216 -3.04 -10.25 13.23
CA ASP A 216 -3.33 -11.14 14.36
C ASP A 216 -3.79 -12.54 13.93
N ALA A 217 -4.52 -12.61 12.83
CA ALA A 217 -5.01 -13.85 12.25
C ALA A 217 -3.96 -14.58 11.38
N GLY A 218 -2.75 -14.03 11.23
CA GLY A 218 -1.68 -14.56 10.38
C GLY A 218 -2.06 -14.57 8.89
N LEU A 219 -2.94 -13.68 8.45
CA LEU A 219 -3.41 -13.64 7.05
C LEU A 219 -2.49 -12.83 6.15
N VAL A 220 -1.76 -11.88 6.71
CA VAL A 220 -0.77 -11.05 6.04
C VAL A 220 0.50 -11.02 6.90
N ASP A 221 1.63 -10.74 6.28
CA ASP A 221 2.95 -10.69 6.94
C ASP A 221 3.28 -9.28 7.42
N GLU A 222 2.85 -8.26 6.67
CA GLU A 222 3.07 -6.85 6.99
C GLU A 222 1.85 -5.97 6.68
N VAL A 223 1.77 -4.84 7.39
CA VAL A 223 0.87 -3.72 7.08
C VAL A 223 1.72 -2.47 6.89
N TRP A 224 1.57 -1.84 5.73
CA TRP A 224 2.27 -0.65 5.31
C TRP A 224 1.31 0.54 5.35
N LEU A 225 1.62 1.50 6.19
CA LEU A 225 0.78 2.66 6.52
C LEU A 225 1.42 3.91 5.91
N THR A 226 0.70 4.61 5.04
CA THR A 226 1.19 5.85 4.41
C THR A 226 0.12 6.93 4.39
N ASP A 227 0.53 8.18 4.62
CA ASP A 227 -0.27 9.38 4.35
C ASP A 227 0.20 10.12 3.07
N GLU A 228 1.14 9.51 2.35
CA GLU A 228 1.66 9.92 1.05
C GLU A 228 1.15 9.04 -0.09
N PRO A 229 1.22 9.51 -1.36
CA PRO A 229 1.05 8.65 -2.52
C PRO A 229 1.81 7.33 -2.39
N LYS A 230 1.15 6.22 -2.69
CA LYS A 230 1.70 4.87 -2.46
C LYS A 230 3.00 4.62 -3.23
N ALA A 231 3.11 5.16 -4.44
CA ALA A 231 4.33 5.11 -5.25
C ALA A 231 5.54 5.71 -4.54
N LYS A 232 5.36 6.87 -3.88
CA LYS A 232 6.43 7.54 -3.12
C LYS A 232 6.81 6.75 -1.87
N PHE A 233 5.84 6.20 -1.15
CA PHE A 233 6.10 5.34 0.00
C PHE A 233 6.91 4.10 -0.40
N LEU A 234 6.50 3.41 -1.48
CA LEU A 234 7.17 2.21 -1.97
C LEU A 234 8.62 2.47 -2.36
N GLU A 235 8.89 3.60 -3.03
CA GLU A 235 10.25 4.02 -3.35
C GLU A 235 11.11 4.18 -2.09
N GLN A 236 10.55 4.72 -1.00
CA GLN A 236 11.27 4.82 0.27
C GLN A 236 11.53 3.45 0.91
N VAL A 237 10.58 2.51 0.83
CA VAL A 237 10.80 1.13 1.32
C VAL A 237 11.98 0.49 0.59
N ILE A 238 11.98 0.57 -0.74
CA ILE A 238 13.04 0.02 -1.60
C ILE A 238 14.40 0.65 -1.27
N ASN A 239 14.45 1.99 -1.16
CA ASN A 239 15.71 2.72 -0.98
C ASN A 239 16.28 2.56 0.44
N GLN A 240 15.42 2.54 1.47
CA GLN A 240 15.86 2.51 2.87
C GLN A 240 16.08 1.10 3.41
N LYS A 241 15.51 0.07 2.75
CA LYS A 241 15.62 -1.35 3.15
C LYS A 241 15.28 -1.56 4.65
N PRO A 242 14.07 -1.16 5.10
CA PRO A 242 13.69 -1.15 6.51
C PRO A 242 13.74 -2.54 7.16
N HIS A 243 13.64 -3.61 6.38
CA HIS A 243 13.70 -5.02 6.82
C HIS A 243 15.06 -5.47 7.34
N LYS A 244 16.08 -4.61 7.42
CA LYS A 244 17.45 -4.97 7.82
C LYS A 244 17.55 -5.68 9.17
N ASN A 245 16.65 -5.36 10.09
CA ASN A 245 16.64 -5.93 11.44
C ASN A 245 15.55 -7.00 11.63
N PHE A 246 14.82 -7.38 10.58
CA PHE A 246 13.80 -8.41 10.67
C PHE A 246 14.41 -9.80 10.60
N LYS A 247 13.72 -10.74 11.22
CA LYS A 247 14.04 -12.16 11.11
C LYS A 247 13.50 -12.67 9.78
N LEU A 248 14.36 -12.64 8.77
CA LEU A 248 14.04 -13.14 7.43
C LEU A 248 14.43 -14.61 7.29
N GLN A 249 13.65 -15.34 6.51
CA GLN A 249 14.04 -16.63 5.94
C GLN A 249 14.72 -16.39 4.59
N TYR A 250 15.65 -17.27 4.25
CA TYR A 250 16.39 -17.23 3.00
C TYR A 250 16.34 -18.61 2.37
N GLU A 251 15.93 -18.68 1.11
CA GLU A 251 15.94 -19.93 0.35
C GLU A 251 17.36 -20.28 -0.13
N TYR A 252 18.20 -19.28 -0.39
CA TYR A 252 19.52 -19.47 -0.99
C TYR A 252 20.66 -19.06 -0.04
N PRO A 253 21.75 -19.83 0.06
CA PRO A 253 22.91 -19.45 0.88
C PRO A 253 23.59 -18.14 0.43
N GLU A 254 23.61 -17.86 -0.87
CA GLU A 254 24.24 -16.69 -1.48
C GLU A 254 23.50 -15.37 -1.20
N THR A 255 22.22 -15.46 -0.87
CA THR A 255 21.35 -14.33 -0.50
C THR A 255 21.28 -14.13 1.01
N GLN A 256 22.03 -14.89 1.82
CA GLN A 256 22.20 -14.66 3.26
C GLN A 256 23.38 -13.70 3.54
N PRO A 257 23.20 -12.37 3.53
CA PRO A 257 24.19 -11.49 4.13
C PRO A 257 24.06 -11.54 5.65
N LYS A 258 25.20 -11.42 6.35
CA LYS A 258 25.20 -11.05 7.77
C LYS A 258 24.67 -9.63 7.91
N GLY A 259 23.36 -9.46 8.09
CA GLY A 259 22.72 -8.20 8.47
C GLY A 259 22.27 -7.28 7.32
N ALA A 260 21.85 -7.81 6.16
CA ALA A 260 21.14 -7.01 5.16
C ALA A 260 19.68 -7.48 5.06
N GLY A 261 18.76 -6.50 5.00
CA GLY A 261 17.33 -6.74 4.80
C GLY A 261 17.05 -7.18 3.38
N ILE A 262 15.85 -6.87 2.87
CA ILE A 262 15.49 -7.24 1.50
C ILE A 262 16.18 -6.31 0.50
N ASP A 263 16.99 -6.88 -0.39
CA ASP A 263 17.61 -6.16 -1.50
C ASP A 263 16.81 -6.32 -2.79
N PHE A 264 15.74 -5.52 -2.92
CA PHE A 264 14.82 -5.57 -4.05
C PHE A 264 15.51 -5.43 -5.41
N GLU A 265 16.60 -4.66 -5.49
CA GLU A 265 17.33 -4.42 -6.73
C GLU A 265 18.32 -5.57 -7.01
N GLN A 266 19.19 -5.89 -6.05
CA GLN A 266 20.22 -6.92 -6.28
C GLN A 266 19.60 -8.30 -6.50
N TRP A 267 18.57 -8.64 -5.74
CA TRP A 267 17.90 -9.94 -5.84
C TRP A 267 16.75 -9.95 -6.84
N GLN A 268 16.46 -8.79 -7.46
CA GLN A 268 15.35 -8.62 -8.41
C GLN A 268 14.02 -9.11 -7.80
N THR A 269 13.79 -8.85 -6.50
CA THR A 269 12.58 -9.26 -5.80
C THR A 269 11.37 -8.57 -6.45
N MET A 270 10.43 -9.36 -6.95
CA MET A 270 9.21 -8.86 -7.58
C MET A 270 8.23 -8.29 -6.56
N VAL A 271 7.60 -7.18 -6.91
CA VAL A 271 6.54 -6.54 -6.12
C VAL A 271 5.30 -6.33 -6.99
N MET A 272 4.22 -7.04 -6.67
CA MET A 272 2.91 -6.87 -7.29
C MET A 272 1.98 -6.14 -6.35
N ILE A 273 1.36 -5.05 -6.82
CA ILE A 273 0.40 -4.25 -6.05
C ILE A 273 -0.97 -4.39 -6.68
N PHE A 274 -1.99 -4.68 -5.88
CA PHE A 274 -3.38 -4.71 -6.31
C PHE A 274 -4.13 -3.59 -5.58
N ASP A 275 -4.60 -2.63 -6.35
CA ASP A 275 -5.25 -1.42 -5.85
C ASP A 275 -6.49 -1.15 -6.71
N ASP A 276 -7.55 -0.63 -6.12
CA ASP A 276 -8.79 -0.36 -6.82
C ASP A 276 -8.81 1.07 -7.42
N ASN A 277 -7.91 1.94 -6.95
CA ASN A 277 -7.72 3.30 -7.41
C ASN A 277 -6.80 3.31 -8.65
N PRO A 278 -7.32 3.64 -9.84
CA PRO A 278 -6.56 3.57 -11.07
C PRO A 278 -5.47 4.66 -11.11
N ILE A 279 -5.63 5.73 -10.35
CA ILE A 279 -4.66 6.82 -10.24
C ILE A 279 -3.41 6.33 -9.50
N GLU A 280 -3.58 5.56 -8.42
CA GLU A 280 -2.46 4.99 -7.67
C GLU A 280 -1.72 3.93 -8.50
N VAL A 281 -2.49 3.05 -9.16
CA VAL A 281 -1.93 2.01 -10.05
C VAL A 281 -1.05 2.63 -11.12
N GLU A 282 -1.56 3.68 -11.77
CA GLU A 282 -0.82 4.35 -12.82
C GLU A 282 0.42 5.10 -12.30
N GLU A 283 0.28 5.81 -11.17
CA GLU A 283 1.38 6.54 -10.54
C GLU A 283 2.53 5.57 -10.18
N ILE A 284 2.20 4.39 -9.64
CA ILE A 284 3.16 3.32 -9.35
C ILE A 284 3.81 2.84 -10.65
N ASN A 285 3.04 2.39 -11.63
CA ASN A 285 3.59 1.83 -12.88
C ASN A 285 4.49 2.84 -13.61
N LYS A 286 4.11 4.11 -13.64
CA LYS A 286 4.92 5.18 -14.23
C LYS A 286 6.19 5.46 -13.43
N ARG A 287 6.14 5.41 -12.10
CA ARG A 287 7.30 5.63 -11.23
C ARG A 287 8.35 4.54 -11.41
N PHE A 288 7.93 3.30 -11.64
CA PHE A 288 8.83 2.14 -11.70
C PHE A 288 9.10 1.59 -13.11
N SER A 289 8.53 2.18 -14.17
CA SER A 289 8.70 1.69 -15.55
C SER A 289 10.16 1.61 -16.02
N ASN A 290 11.05 2.43 -15.46
CA ASN A 290 12.49 2.46 -15.77
C ASN A 290 13.35 2.14 -14.54
N SER A 291 12.76 1.54 -13.50
CA SER A 291 13.50 1.13 -12.31
C SER A 291 14.21 -0.21 -12.54
N ASN A 292 15.33 -0.41 -11.86
CA ASN A 292 15.98 -1.72 -11.77
C ASN A 292 15.23 -2.69 -10.84
N VAL A 293 14.16 -2.22 -10.19
CA VAL A 293 13.27 -3.03 -9.35
C VAL A 293 12.01 -3.37 -10.12
N LEU A 294 11.59 -4.63 -10.03
CA LEU A 294 10.41 -5.16 -10.72
C LEU A 294 9.15 -4.91 -9.89
N VAL A 295 8.60 -3.71 -10.05
CA VAL A 295 7.31 -3.32 -9.47
C VAL A 295 6.26 -3.22 -10.55
N GLU A 296 5.10 -3.81 -10.30
CA GLU A 296 3.91 -3.60 -11.12
C GLU A 296 2.66 -3.47 -10.24
N ALA A 297 1.77 -2.56 -10.64
CA ALA A 297 0.47 -2.37 -10.03
C ALA A 297 -0.65 -2.75 -11.01
N VAL A 298 -1.70 -3.38 -10.49
CA VAL A 298 -2.85 -3.87 -11.23
C VAL A 298 -4.12 -3.32 -10.61
N CYS A 299 -5.01 -2.79 -11.45
CA CYS A 299 -6.27 -2.24 -10.99
C CYS A 299 -7.30 -3.35 -10.81
N VAL A 300 -7.71 -3.63 -9.57
CA VAL A 300 -8.72 -4.66 -9.24
C VAL A 300 -9.87 -4.03 -8.49
N ARG A 301 -11.11 -4.27 -8.93
CA ARG A 301 -12.31 -3.69 -8.29
C ARG A 301 -13.40 -4.72 -8.06
N ARG A 302 -14.12 -4.56 -6.96
CA ARG A 302 -15.41 -5.21 -6.79
C ARG A 302 -16.48 -4.61 -7.70
N PRO A 303 -17.28 -5.43 -8.40
CA PRO A 303 -18.43 -4.94 -9.16
C PRO A 303 -19.37 -4.11 -8.29
N GLY A 304 -19.86 -2.99 -8.82
CA GLY A 304 -20.82 -2.11 -8.13
C GLY A 304 -20.21 -1.12 -7.15
N VAL A 305 -18.90 -1.16 -6.87
CA VAL A 305 -18.23 -0.12 -6.08
C VAL A 305 -18.12 1.15 -6.92
N SER A 306 -18.86 2.19 -6.52
CA SER A 306 -18.86 3.49 -7.17
C SER A 306 -17.59 4.27 -6.79
N ARG A 307 -16.58 4.27 -7.67
CA ARG A 307 -15.53 5.30 -7.65
C ARG A 307 -15.61 6.16 -8.91
N LYS A 308 -15.59 7.48 -8.71
CA LYS A 308 -15.63 8.50 -9.78
C LYS A 308 -14.31 8.65 -10.55
N SER A 309 -13.35 7.76 -10.38
CA SER A 309 -12.10 7.79 -11.13
C SER A 309 -12.31 7.14 -12.49
N LYS A 310 -12.58 7.97 -13.51
CA LYS A 310 -12.26 7.60 -14.88
C LYS A 310 -10.77 7.24 -14.93
N PRO A 311 -10.36 6.19 -15.65
CA PRO A 311 -8.93 5.98 -15.91
C PRO A 311 -8.38 7.28 -16.52
N LEU A 312 -7.26 7.77 -15.98
CA LEU A 312 -6.64 9.01 -16.46
C LEU A 312 -6.02 8.83 -17.86
N PHE A 313 -5.78 7.57 -18.29
CA PHE A 313 -5.15 7.21 -19.56
C PHE A 313 -5.85 6.02 -20.25
N GLU A 314 -5.82 6.02 -21.58
CA GLU A 314 -6.15 4.84 -22.40
C GLU A 314 -5.12 3.74 -22.11
N GLY A 315 -5.55 2.61 -21.54
CA GLY A 315 -4.71 1.41 -21.41
C GLY A 315 -4.60 0.79 -20.01
N THR A 316 -5.01 1.46 -18.92
CA THR A 316 -5.06 0.79 -17.60
C THR A 316 -6.19 -0.22 -17.59
N GLN A 317 -5.86 -1.51 -17.67
CA GLN A 317 -6.85 -2.58 -17.60
C GLN A 317 -7.42 -2.66 -16.17
N ILE A 318 -8.74 -2.63 -16.07
CA ILE A 318 -9.45 -2.81 -14.81
C ILE A 318 -9.96 -4.24 -14.75
N HIS A 319 -9.51 -4.98 -13.75
CA HIS A 319 -9.97 -6.33 -13.46
C HIS A 319 -11.13 -6.24 -12.49
N LEU A 320 -12.25 -6.87 -12.84
CA LEU A 320 -13.39 -6.98 -11.94
C LEU A 320 -13.30 -8.32 -11.20
N SER A 321 -13.37 -8.29 -9.87
CA SER A 321 -13.45 -9.51 -9.06
C SER A 321 -14.48 -9.37 -7.95
N ASN A 322 -15.25 -10.43 -7.71
CA ASN A 322 -16.14 -10.51 -6.56
C ASN A 322 -15.39 -10.88 -5.27
N THR A 323 -14.08 -11.16 -5.37
CA THR A 323 -13.24 -11.53 -4.25
C THR A 323 -12.17 -10.48 -3.98
N TYR A 324 -11.74 -10.35 -2.73
CA TYR A 324 -10.73 -9.35 -2.35
C TYR A 324 -9.35 -9.65 -2.94
N ALA A 325 -8.95 -10.92 -2.89
CA ALA A 325 -7.62 -11.40 -3.24
C ALA A 325 -7.75 -12.54 -4.25
N ASP A 326 -8.21 -12.20 -5.45
CA ASP A 326 -8.53 -13.18 -6.49
C ASP A 326 -7.27 -13.91 -6.95
N THR A 327 -7.14 -15.16 -6.52
CA THR A 327 -5.95 -15.97 -6.80
C THR A 327 -5.73 -16.21 -8.28
N GLU A 328 -6.78 -16.21 -9.11
CA GLU A 328 -6.62 -16.39 -10.56
C GLU A 328 -5.98 -15.14 -11.17
N ILE A 329 -6.45 -13.96 -10.79
CA ILE A 329 -5.87 -12.68 -11.21
C ILE A 329 -4.44 -12.57 -10.68
N VAL A 330 -4.21 -12.80 -9.39
CA VAL A 330 -2.87 -12.71 -8.80
C VAL A 330 -1.89 -13.67 -9.47
N ASN A 331 -2.28 -14.95 -9.66
CA ASN A 331 -1.42 -15.92 -10.33
C ASN A 331 -1.13 -15.54 -11.79
N LYS A 332 -2.13 -15.05 -12.52
CA LYS A 332 -1.94 -14.61 -13.91
C LYS A 332 -0.93 -13.46 -13.99
N GLU A 333 -1.09 -12.44 -13.17
CA GLU A 333 -0.23 -11.26 -13.19
C GLU A 333 1.18 -11.59 -12.65
N LEU A 334 1.30 -12.43 -11.62
CA LEU A 334 2.60 -12.95 -11.17
C LEU A 334 3.33 -13.74 -12.26
N ARG A 335 2.63 -14.60 -13.01
CA ARG A 335 3.23 -15.32 -14.16
C ARG A 335 3.71 -14.35 -15.24
N SER A 336 2.92 -13.33 -15.54
CA SER A 336 3.28 -12.28 -16.49
C SER A 336 4.54 -11.52 -16.07
N LEU A 337 4.64 -11.11 -14.80
CA LEU A 337 5.82 -10.42 -14.27
C LEU A 337 7.05 -11.34 -14.22
N THR A 338 6.87 -12.59 -13.76
CA THR A 338 7.94 -13.61 -13.74
C THR A 338 8.49 -13.86 -15.14
N SER A 339 7.61 -13.99 -16.12
CA SER A 339 8.02 -14.18 -17.51
C SER A 339 8.86 -13.02 -18.04
N ARG A 340 8.49 -11.77 -17.76
CA ARG A 340 9.26 -10.59 -18.18
C ARG A 340 10.60 -10.50 -17.47
N GLN A 341 10.65 -10.86 -16.19
CA GLN A 341 11.91 -10.93 -15.44
C GLN A 341 12.89 -11.91 -16.09
N LEU A 342 12.43 -13.13 -16.36
CA LEU A 342 13.24 -14.16 -17.01
C LEU A 342 13.66 -13.73 -18.42
N GLU A 343 12.77 -13.11 -19.20
CA GLU A 343 13.08 -12.59 -20.53
C GLU A 343 14.18 -11.51 -20.49
N ASN A 344 14.09 -10.56 -19.55
CA ASN A 344 15.13 -9.54 -19.34
C ASN A 344 16.48 -10.16 -18.95
N PHE A 345 16.46 -11.19 -18.09
CA PHE A 345 17.65 -11.94 -17.71
C PHE A 345 18.30 -12.61 -18.93
N LEU A 346 17.52 -13.31 -19.75
CA LEU A 346 18.01 -13.96 -20.97
C LEU A 346 18.55 -12.94 -21.99
N LEU A 347 17.85 -11.81 -22.19
CA LEU A 347 18.31 -10.75 -23.09
C LEU A 347 19.64 -10.15 -22.64
N LYS A 348 19.83 -9.96 -21.32
CA LYS A 348 21.12 -9.52 -20.77
C LYS A 348 22.22 -10.55 -21.04
N ALA A 349 21.97 -11.83 -20.75
CA ALA A 349 22.93 -12.90 -20.97
C ALA A 349 23.31 -13.05 -22.46
N VAL A 350 22.36 -12.90 -23.38
CA VAL A 350 22.60 -12.89 -24.84
C VAL A 350 23.48 -11.71 -25.26
N ARG A 351 23.28 -10.52 -24.68
CA ARG A 351 24.13 -9.36 -24.97
C ARG A 351 25.57 -9.54 -24.47
N GLU A 352 25.74 -10.22 -23.33
CA GLU A 352 27.06 -10.42 -22.70
C GLU A 352 27.85 -11.58 -23.32
N GLN A 353 27.17 -12.67 -23.70
CA GLN A 353 27.82 -13.90 -24.16
C GLN A 353 27.65 -14.17 -25.67
N GLY A 354 26.79 -13.40 -26.34
CA GLY A 354 26.48 -13.57 -27.76
C GLY A 354 25.52 -14.73 -28.05
N PRO A 355 25.25 -15.01 -29.34
CA PRO A 355 24.19 -15.93 -29.77
C PRO A 355 24.47 -17.41 -29.50
N ALA A 356 25.70 -17.79 -29.15
CA ALA A 356 26.03 -19.17 -28.81
C ALA A 356 25.34 -19.64 -27.51
N ILE A 357 24.88 -18.71 -26.67
CA ILE A 357 24.18 -19.05 -25.42
C ILE A 357 22.84 -19.78 -25.68
N PHE A 358 22.23 -19.59 -26.84
CA PHE A 358 20.99 -20.28 -27.21
C PHE A 358 21.16 -21.80 -27.28
N ASP A 359 22.37 -22.32 -27.46
CA ASP A 359 22.64 -23.76 -27.51
C ASP A 359 22.89 -24.37 -26.12
N GLN A 360 22.93 -23.54 -25.06
CA GLN A 360 23.16 -24.01 -23.69
C GLN A 360 21.88 -24.59 -23.08
N GLN A 361 22.00 -25.75 -22.42
CA GLN A 361 20.86 -26.45 -21.81
C GLN A 361 20.13 -25.58 -20.79
N ASP A 362 20.85 -24.98 -19.84
CA ASP A 362 20.26 -24.14 -18.80
C ASP A 362 19.49 -22.94 -19.40
N PHE A 363 19.98 -22.38 -20.51
CA PHE A 363 19.31 -21.29 -21.22
C PHE A 363 18.00 -21.75 -21.86
N GLN A 364 18.01 -22.94 -22.46
CA GLN A 364 16.81 -23.57 -23.04
C GLN A 364 15.77 -23.97 -21.98
N GLU A 365 16.21 -24.37 -20.79
CA GLU A 365 15.30 -24.64 -19.66
C GLU A 365 14.57 -23.36 -19.21
N VAL A 366 15.25 -22.22 -19.18
CA VAL A 366 14.60 -20.94 -18.86
C VAL A 366 13.66 -20.49 -19.98
N ILE A 367 14.01 -20.68 -21.25
CA ILE A 367 13.09 -20.45 -22.40
C ILE A 367 11.81 -21.28 -22.24
N ALA A 368 11.94 -22.57 -21.89
CA ALA A 368 10.80 -23.44 -21.66
C ALA A 368 9.92 -22.96 -20.49
N GLY A 369 10.54 -22.44 -19.42
CA GLY A 369 9.82 -21.82 -18.31
C GLY A 369 9.02 -20.57 -18.73
N ILE A 370 9.62 -19.68 -19.52
CA ILE A 370 8.92 -18.52 -20.10
C ILE A 370 7.75 -18.96 -20.99
N ALA A 371 7.98 -19.97 -21.83
CA ALA A 371 6.95 -20.52 -22.72
C ALA A 371 5.75 -21.05 -21.92
N TYR A 372 6.01 -21.77 -20.83
CA TYR A 372 4.97 -22.24 -19.90
C TYR A 372 4.17 -21.08 -19.28
N PHE A 373 4.83 -20.00 -18.85
CA PHE A 373 4.13 -18.86 -18.25
C PHE A 373 3.31 -18.03 -19.24
N ARG A 374 3.70 -18.02 -20.52
CA ARG A 374 3.04 -17.24 -21.58
C ARG A 374 2.04 -18.06 -22.41
N ASP A 375 1.86 -19.34 -22.11
CA ASP A 375 1.10 -20.29 -22.94
C ASP A 375 1.58 -20.28 -24.42
N LEU A 376 2.91 -20.23 -24.62
CA LEU A 376 3.57 -20.27 -25.93
C LEU A 376 4.39 -21.54 -26.09
N ASN A 377 4.87 -21.80 -27.32
CA ASN A 377 5.90 -22.83 -27.51
C ASN A 377 7.32 -22.23 -27.30
N PRO A 378 8.32 -23.06 -26.90
CA PRO A 378 9.69 -22.59 -26.68
C PRO A 378 10.33 -21.92 -27.92
N GLU A 379 10.04 -22.43 -29.12
CA GLU A 379 10.58 -21.90 -30.38
C GLU A 379 10.12 -20.45 -30.65
N GLN A 380 8.88 -20.12 -30.30
CA GLN A 380 8.33 -18.76 -30.40
C GLN A 380 9.06 -17.81 -29.45
N VAL A 381 9.28 -18.23 -28.20
CA VAL A 381 10.01 -17.43 -27.21
C VAL A 381 11.46 -17.21 -27.66
N GLU A 382 12.13 -18.26 -28.14
CA GLU A 382 13.48 -18.15 -28.67
C GLU A 382 13.56 -17.19 -29.88
N THR A 383 12.60 -17.29 -30.79
CA THR A 383 12.50 -16.41 -31.96
C THR A 383 12.31 -14.95 -31.55
N ASP A 384 11.43 -14.69 -30.57
CA ASP A 384 11.21 -13.35 -30.03
C ASP A 384 12.46 -12.79 -29.35
N LEU A 385 13.16 -13.59 -28.55
CA LEU A 385 14.43 -13.23 -27.92
C LEU A 385 15.50 -12.89 -28.95
N LYS A 386 15.68 -13.72 -29.98
CA LYS A 386 16.61 -13.45 -31.10
C LYS A 386 16.25 -12.16 -31.83
N ARG A 387 14.96 -11.87 -32.03
CA ARG A 387 14.51 -10.64 -32.67
C ARG A 387 14.83 -9.42 -31.81
N GLN A 388 14.51 -9.47 -30.52
CA GLN A 388 14.72 -8.37 -29.58
C GLN A 388 16.20 -8.09 -29.30
N SER A 389 17.04 -9.13 -29.34
CA SER A 389 18.50 -9.01 -29.21
C SER A 389 19.20 -8.58 -30.50
N GLY A 390 18.49 -8.49 -31.63
CA GLY A 390 19.06 -8.11 -32.93
C GLY A 390 19.77 -9.24 -33.67
N TYR A 391 19.69 -10.48 -33.17
CA TYR A 391 20.30 -11.66 -33.80
C TYR A 391 19.38 -12.40 -34.78
N LEU A 392 18.12 -11.98 -34.92
CA LEU A 392 17.23 -12.47 -35.98
C LEU A 392 17.31 -11.56 -37.21
N VAL A 393 18.03 -12.00 -38.25
CA VAL A 393 18.03 -11.34 -39.56
C VAL A 393 16.75 -11.72 -40.31
N THR A 394 15.80 -10.80 -40.41
CA THR A 394 14.67 -10.95 -41.34
C THR A 394 15.18 -10.88 -42.78
N ILE A 395 15.23 -12.01 -43.48
CA ILE A 395 15.42 -12.03 -44.93
C ILE A 395 14.12 -11.53 -45.57
N LYS A 396 13.98 -10.22 -45.79
CA LYS A 396 12.96 -9.69 -46.72
C LYS A 396 13.44 -9.99 -48.13
N SER A 397 12.83 -11.02 -48.74
CA SER A 397 12.74 -11.25 -50.19
C SER A 397 13.89 -10.68 -51.04
N GLY A 398 14.95 -11.47 -51.21
CA GLY A 398 15.80 -11.39 -52.40
C GLY A 398 16.92 -10.34 -52.42
N ARG A 399 17.24 -9.63 -51.33
CA ARG A 399 18.52 -8.91 -51.21
C ARG A 399 19.19 -9.23 -49.88
N VAL A 400 20.35 -9.87 -49.95
CA VAL A 400 21.24 -10.06 -48.80
C VAL A 400 21.80 -8.70 -48.42
N GLY A 401 21.23 -8.10 -47.39
CA GLY A 401 21.79 -6.95 -46.68
C GLY A 401 21.88 -7.33 -45.21
N ALA A 402 23.08 -7.62 -44.72
CA ALA A 402 23.34 -7.71 -43.30
C ALA A 402 23.45 -6.29 -42.76
N GLU A 403 22.37 -5.76 -42.17
CA GLU A 403 22.49 -4.60 -41.28
C GLU A 403 22.68 -5.13 -39.86
N ILE A 404 23.94 -5.27 -39.46
CA ILE A 404 24.31 -5.35 -38.05
C ILE A 404 24.10 -3.95 -37.49
N TYR A 405 23.03 -3.74 -36.74
CA TYR A 405 22.89 -2.53 -35.92
C TYR A 405 23.86 -2.66 -34.74
N HIS A 406 25.09 -2.18 -34.92
CA HIS A 406 25.92 -1.79 -33.79
C HIS A 406 25.22 -0.61 -33.13
N GLY A 407 24.61 -0.84 -31.95
CA GLY A 407 24.21 0.24 -31.07
C GLY A 407 25.41 1.14 -30.83
N LYS A 408 25.26 2.43 -31.13
CA LYS A 408 26.28 3.44 -30.81
C LYS A 408 26.43 3.54 -29.29
N GLU A 409 27.69 3.63 -28.87
CA GLU A 409 28.18 3.81 -27.49
C GLU A 409 27.42 4.85 -26.68
#